data_AF-A0A2N9I8D4-F1
#
_entry.id   AF-A0A2N9I8D4-F1
#
_cell.length_a   1.000
_cell.length_b   1.000
_cell.length_c   1.000
_cell.angle_alpha   90.00
_cell.angle_beta   90.00
_cell.angle_gamma   90.00
#
_symmetry.space_group_name_H-M   'P 1'
#
loop_
_entity.id
_entity.type
_entity.pdbx_description
1 polymer ?
#
loop_
_entity_poly.entity_id
_entity_poly.type
_entity_poly.pdbx_seq_one_letter_code
_entity_poly.pdbx_strand_id
1 'polypeptide(L)'
;MLPQNYLDDIRVRLERLAVFNGSLAFFVFGKNPDGDREICYIWVMREYGVVESWTKIIVPVELVMSFFGCNDSGELLIDTYDRGLLSYDAESLDENKLGIQSPDWLSYTADPMQSLVLLD
;
A
#
# COMPACT_ATOMS: atom_id res chain seq x y z
N MET A 1 -16.43 3.96 1.98
CA MET A 1 -16.16 4.30 3.39
C MET A 1 -14.80 3.72 3.77
N LEU A 2 -13.97 4.48 4.48
CA LEU A 2 -12.68 3.99 5.00
C LEU A 2 -12.88 3.15 6.28
N PRO A 3 -11.95 2.25 6.62
CA PRO A 3 -11.99 1.50 7.88
C PRO A 3 -12.06 2.44 9.08
N GLN A 4 -12.83 2.09 10.11
CA GLN A 4 -12.82 2.85 11.36
C GLN A 4 -11.48 2.63 12.10
N ASN A 5 -11.04 3.63 12.87
CA ASN A 5 -9.87 3.54 13.77
C ASN A 5 -8.53 3.25 13.06
N TYR A 6 -8.43 3.51 11.76
CA TYR A 6 -7.21 3.22 11.00
C TYR A 6 -6.01 4.11 11.41
N LEU A 7 -6.28 5.21 12.12
CA LEU A 7 -5.29 6.18 12.61
C LEU A 7 -4.79 5.90 14.04
N ASP A 8 -5.50 5.06 14.81
CA ASP A 8 -5.33 5.00 16.26
C ASP A 8 -3.94 4.52 16.70
N ASP A 9 -3.25 3.77 15.82
CA ASP A 9 -1.97 3.13 16.13
C ASP A 9 -0.85 3.47 15.12
N ILE A 10 -0.96 4.58 14.39
CA ILE A 10 0.06 4.92 13.37
C ILE A 10 0.24 6.43 13.20
N ARG A 11 1.51 6.87 13.18
CA ARG A 11 1.89 8.21 12.74
C ARG A 11 1.98 8.20 11.21
N VAL A 12 0.87 8.54 10.57
CA VAL A 12 0.70 8.48 9.12
C VAL A 12 1.70 9.38 8.38
N ARG A 13 2.27 8.85 7.30
CA ARG A 13 3.10 9.57 6.33
C ARG A 13 2.49 9.57 4.93
N LEU A 14 1.92 8.44 4.51
CA LEU A 14 1.38 8.26 3.17
C LEU A 14 0.14 7.35 3.23
N GLU A 15 -0.90 7.74 2.49
CA GLU A 15 -2.15 6.98 2.36
C GLU A 15 -2.49 6.80 0.88
N ARG A 16 -2.89 5.59 0.49
CA ARG A 16 -3.28 5.25 -0.88
C ARG A 16 -4.38 4.19 -0.90
N LEU A 17 -5.34 4.36 -1.82
CA LEU A 17 -6.27 3.29 -2.19
C LEU A 17 -5.74 2.61 -3.44
N ALA A 18 -5.78 1.29 -3.48
CA ALA A 18 -5.44 0.49 -4.66
C ALA A 18 -6.22 -0.83 -4.63
N VAL A 19 -6.20 -1.58 -5.74
CA VAL A 19 -6.76 -2.94 -5.79
C VAL A 19 -5.67 -3.93 -5.41
N PHE A 20 -5.89 -4.68 -4.32
CA PHE A 20 -4.96 -5.67 -3.79
C PHE A 20 -5.60 -7.06 -3.85
N ASN A 21 -5.00 -7.97 -4.61
CA ASN A 21 -5.50 -9.33 -4.83
C ASN A 21 -7.00 -9.36 -5.18
N GLY A 22 -7.43 -8.46 -6.07
CA GLY A 22 -8.81 -8.35 -6.53
C GLY A 22 -9.79 -7.67 -5.57
N SER A 23 -9.33 -7.20 -4.41
CA SER A 23 -10.16 -6.50 -3.42
C SER A 23 -9.75 -5.04 -3.29
N LEU A 24 -10.68 -4.16 -2.91
CA LEU A 24 -10.35 -2.77 -2.58
C LEU A 24 -9.51 -2.76 -1.30
N ALA A 25 -8.34 -2.13 -1.36
CA ALA A 25 -7.45 -1.99 -0.22
C ALA A 25 -7.05 -0.54 0.03
N PHE A 26 -6.87 -0.22 1.32
CA PHE A 26 -6.41 1.06 1.82
C PHE A 26 -5.09 0.88 2.54
N PHE A 27 -4.03 1.46 1.97
CA PHE A 27 -2.66 1.38 2.42
C PHE A 27 -2.34 2.62 3.25
N VAL A 28 -1.83 2.42 4.46
CA VAL A 28 -1.44 3.47 5.38
C VAL A 28 0.00 3.22 5.82
N PHE A 29 0.91 3.99 5.27
CA PHE A 29 2.34 3.94 5.61
C PHE A 29 2.65 4.97 6.68
N GLY A 30 3.48 4.60 7.63
CA GLY A 30 3.88 5.50 8.70
C GLY A 30 4.74 4.81 9.74
N LYS A 31 4.88 5.47 10.88
CA LYS A 31 5.57 4.89 12.04
C LYS A 31 4.57 4.32 13.03
N ASN A 32 4.93 3.23 13.68
CA ASN A 32 4.21 2.77 14.86
C ASN A 32 4.22 3.86 15.97
N PRO A 33 3.37 3.75 17.01
CA PRO A 33 3.21 4.81 18.01
C PRO A 33 4.51 5.16 18.75
N ASP A 34 5.34 4.14 18.99
CA ASP A 34 6.65 4.24 19.63
C ASP A 34 7.69 4.94 18.75
N GLY A 35 7.46 4.99 17.43
CA GLY A 35 8.30 5.70 16.47
C GLY A 35 9.58 4.97 16.06
N ASP A 36 9.76 3.72 16.49
CA ASP A 36 10.94 2.89 16.25
C ASP A 36 10.84 2.05 14.96
N ARG A 37 9.64 1.84 14.42
CA ARG A 37 9.43 1.01 13.22
C ARG A 37 8.56 1.72 12.19
N GLU A 38 8.99 1.67 10.94
CA GLU A 38 8.15 2.01 9.79
C GLU A 38 7.28 0.78 9.46
N ILE A 39 5.99 1.03 9.23
CA ILE A 39 4.96 0.02 9.05
C ILE A 39 4.00 0.46 7.95
N CYS A 40 3.45 -0.52 7.26
CA CYS A 40 2.31 -0.36 6.37
C CYS A 40 1.13 -1.13 6.95
N TYR A 41 0.02 -0.44 7.21
CA TYR A 41 -1.26 -1.07 7.44
C TYR A 41 -1.99 -1.21 6.11
N ILE A 42 -2.23 -2.45 5.71
CA ILE A 42 -3.06 -2.78 4.55
C ILE A 42 -4.42 -3.18 5.07
N TRP A 43 -5.41 -2.31 4.88
CA TRP A 43 -6.79 -2.64 5.14
C TRP A 43 -7.39 -3.20 3.85
N VAL A 44 -8.02 -4.37 3.91
CA VAL A 44 -8.67 -5.01 2.75
C VAL A 44 -10.17 -5.13 3.01
N MET A 45 -11.00 -4.59 2.12
CA MET A 45 -12.46 -4.64 2.21
C MET A 45 -12.96 -6.00 1.71
N ARG A 46 -13.53 -6.81 2.62
CA ARG A 46 -14.06 -8.14 2.25
C ARG A 46 -15.44 -8.09 1.60
N GLU A 47 -16.24 -7.08 1.93
CA GLU A 47 -17.57 -6.89 1.36
C GLU A 47 -17.74 -5.44 0.93
N TYR A 48 -18.06 -5.25 -0.36
CA TYR A 48 -18.05 -3.92 -0.96
C TYR A 48 -19.11 -3.02 -0.32
N GLY A 49 -18.68 -1.88 0.22
CA GLY A 49 -19.55 -0.89 0.86
C GLY A 49 -19.85 -1.15 2.35
N VAL A 50 -19.43 -2.28 2.92
CA VAL A 50 -19.63 -2.59 4.36
C VAL A 50 -18.40 -2.19 5.15
N VAL A 51 -18.52 -1.19 6.03
CA VAL A 51 -17.38 -0.62 6.77
C VAL A 51 -16.81 -1.56 7.83
N GLU A 52 -17.59 -2.49 8.34
CA GLU A 52 -17.16 -3.49 9.31
C GLU A 52 -16.41 -4.65 8.65
N SER A 53 -16.43 -4.74 7.31
CA SER A 53 -15.80 -5.83 6.55
C SER A 53 -14.31 -5.63 6.30
N TRP A 54 -13.76 -4.46 6.65
CA TRP A 54 -12.34 -4.17 6.48
C TRP A 54 -11.51 -5.02 7.44
N THR A 55 -10.51 -5.73 6.91
CA THR A 55 -9.53 -6.47 7.72
C THR A 55 -8.13 -5.92 7.56
N LYS A 56 -7.43 -5.76 8.69
CA LYS A 56 -6.09 -5.16 8.78
C LYS A 56 -4.99 -6.22 8.66
N ILE A 57 -4.02 -5.95 7.79
CA ILE A 57 -2.74 -6.66 7.70
C ILE A 57 -1.65 -5.65 8.09
N ILE A 58 -0.68 -6.08 8.88
CA ILE A 58 0.43 -5.24 9.33
C ILE A 58 1.70 -5.75 8.67
N VAL A 59 2.33 -4.90 7.87
CA VAL A 59 3.52 -5.22 7.09
C VAL A 59 4.66 -4.31 7.56
N PRO A 60 5.78 -4.85 8.04
CA PRO A 60 6.95 -4.03 8.31
C PRO A 60 7.51 -3.51 6.98
N VAL A 61 7.92 -2.25 6.93
CA VAL A 61 8.52 -1.65 5.73
C VAL A 61 9.69 -0.76 6.14
N GLU A 62 10.48 -0.30 5.18
CA GLU A 62 11.56 0.65 5.44
C GLU A 62 11.35 1.95 4.66
N LEU A 63 11.30 3.06 5.40
CA LEU A 63 11.32 4.46 4.91
C LEU A 63 10.72 4.64 3.50
N VAL A 64 9.46 4.24 3.35
CA VAL A 64 8.73 4.36 2.09
C VAL A 64 8.55 5.84 1.76
N MET A 65 9.02 6.23 0.59
CA MET A 65 8.89 7.57 0.03
C MET A 65 7.68 7.66 -0.90
N SER A 66 7.47 6.63 -1.71
CA SER A 66 6.33 6.55 -2.63
C SER A 66 5.79 5.13 -2.74
N PHE A 67 4.49 5.01 -3.03
CA PHE A 67 3.79 3.76 -3.35
C PHE A 67 3.11 3.92 -4.70
N PHE A 68 3.33 2.95 -5.59
CA PHE A 68 2.85 2.99 -6.98
C PHE A 68 1.78 1.94 -7.27
N GLY A 69 1.36 1.17 -6.27
CA GLY A 69 0.38 0.10 -6.41
C GLY A 69 0.97 -1.27 -6.06
N CYS A 70 0.26 -2.30 -6.44
CA CYS A 70 0.64 -3.69 -6.24
C CYS A 70 0.46 -4.49 -7.53
N ASN A 71 1.25 -5.53 -7.70
CA ASN A 71 1.14 -6.43 -8.84
C ASN A 71 0.11 -7.56 -8.59
N ASP A 72 -0.12 -8.40 -9.59
CA ASP A 72 -1.08 -9.51 -9.53
C ASP A 72 -0.72 -10.58 -8.48
N SER A 73 0.51 -10.58 -7.98
CA SER A 73 0.98 -11.45 -6.90
C SER A 73 0.79 -10.83 -5.51
N GLY A 74 0.32 -9.59 -5.43
CA GLY A 74 0.19 -8.85 -4.18
C GLY A 74 1.50 -8.23 -3.69
N GLU A 75 2.57 -8.26 -4.49
CA GLU A 75 3.79 -7.55 -4.14
C GLU A 75 3.57 -6.03 -4.29
N LEU A 76 4.11 -5.27 -3.36
CA LEU A 76 4.00 -3.82 -3.30
C LEU A 76 5.11 -3.19 -4.12
N LEU A 77 4.75 -2.29 -5.05
CA LEU A 77 5.72 -1.48 -5.77
C LEU A 77 5.96 -0.19 -5.00
N ILE A 78 7.11 -0.12 -4.31
CA ILE A 78 7.47 1.00 -3.43
C ILE A 78 8.83 1.58 -3.76
N ASP A 79 8.96 2.88 -3.55
CA ASP A 79 10.25 3.57 -3.56
C ASP A 79 10.64 3.91 -2.12
N THR A 80 11.89 3.61 -1.79
CA THR A 80 12.44 3.77 -0.44
C THR A 80 13.64 4.70 -0.48
N TYR A 81 13.85 5.45 0.60
CA TYR A 81 14.89 6.49 0.65
C TYR A 81 16.29 5.99 0.26
N ASP A 82 16.71 4.81 0.73
CA ASP A 82 18.07 4.29 0.51
C ASP A 82 18.20 3.26 -0.62
N ARG A 83 17.12 2.54 -0.96
CA ARG A 83 17.19 1.42 -1.91
C ARG A 83 16.58 1.71 -3.27
N GLY A 84 15.87 2.84 -3.42
CA GLY A 84 15.15 3.18 -4.64
C GLY A 84 13.90 2.31 -4.83
N LEU A 85 13.50 2.13 -6.09
CA LEU A 85 12.32 1.37 -6.48
C LEU A 85 12.53 -0.14 -6.31
N LEU A 86 11.63 -0.79 -5.57
CA LEU A 86 11.65 -2.22 -5.31
C LEU A 86 10.24 -2.84 -5.34
N SER A 87 10.18 -4.13 -5.65
CA SER A 87 9.02 -4.99 -5.39
C SER A 87 9.16 -5.58 -3.99
N TYR A 88 8.11 -5.50 -3.17
CA TYR A 88 8.12 -5.96 -1.78
C TYR A 88 7.01 -6.97 -1.54
N ASP A 89 7.36 -8.20 -1.19
CA ASP A 89 6.39 -9.23 -0.85
C ASP A 89 5.93 -9.03 0.61
N ALA A 90 4.63 -8.73 0.80
CA ALA A 90 4.07 -8.50 2.12
C ALA A 90 3.93 -9.77 2.99
N GLU A 91 3.98 -10.96 2.40
CA GLU A 91 3.87 -12.24 3.07
C GLU A 91 5.25 -12.82 3.44
N SER A 92 6.18 -12.88 2.49
CA SER A 92 7.53 -13.40 2.73
C SER A 92 8.50 -12.36 3.30
N LEU A 93 8.17 -11.06 3.17
CA LEU A 93 9.02 -9.92 3.49
C LEU A 93 10.27 -9.81 2.60
N ASP A 94 10.30 -10.55 1.49
CA ASP A 94 11.37 -10.47 0.51
C ASP A 94 11.27 -9.15 -0.28
N GLU A 95 12.44 -8.61 -0.63
CA GLU A 95 12.56 -7.42 -1.46
C GLU A 95 13.36 -7.71 -2.72
N ASN A 96 12.87 -7.19 -3.85
CA ASN A 96 13.55 -7.26 -5.13
C ASN A 96 13.79 -5.86 -5.69
N LYS A 97 15.07 -5.48 -5.82
CA LYS A 97 15.46 -4.20 -6.42
C LYS A 97 15.25 -4.25 -7.92
N LEU A 98 14.41 -3.35 -8.43
CA LEU A 98 14.04 -3.36 -9.84
C LEU A 98 15.08 -2.68 -10.74
N GLY A 99 16.14 -2.09 -10.16
CA GLY A 99 17.23 -1.44 -10.91
C GLY A 99 16.81 -0.16 -11.65
N ILE A 100 15.60 0.32 -11.40
CA ILE A 100 15.07 1.57 -11.94
C ILE A 100 15.34 2.66 -10.91
N GLN A 101 16.08 3.71 -11.30
CA GLN A 101 16.16 4.92 -10.49
C GLN A 101 14.79 5.57 -10.49
N SER A 102 14.21 5.80 -9.31
CA SER A 102 12.92 6.49 -9.14
C SER A 102 13.02 7.88 -9.79
N PRO A 103 12.48 8.07 -11.01
CA PRO A 103 12.53 9.34 -11.68
C PRO A 103 11.38 10.20 -11.16
N ASP A 104 11.60 11.52 -11.06
CA ASP A 104 10.63 12.46 -10.47
C ASP A 104 9.20 12.34 -11.04
N TRP A 105 9.04 11.86 -12.28
CA TRP A 105 7.74 11.66 -12.91
C TRP A 105 6.94 10.46 -12.39
N LEU A 106 7.56 9.45 -11.77
CA LEU A 106 6.83 8.33 -11.15
C LEU A 106 5.93 8.82 -10.02
N SER A 107 6.24 9.95 -9.38
CA SER A 107 5.38 10.59 -8.37
C SER A 107 3.99 11.00 -8.89
N TYR A 108 3.79 11.02 -10.21
CA TYR A 108 2.55 11.43 -10.89
C TYR A 108 1.75 10.27 -11.47
N THR A 109 2.09 9.01 -11.20
CA THR A 109 1.24 7.90 -11.68
C THR A 109 -0.09 7.94 -10.95
N ALA A 110 -1.12 8.45 -11.62
CA ALA A 110 -2.48 8.09 -11.30
C ALA A 110 -2.58 6.58 -11.50
N ASP A 111 -3.01 5.86 -10.46
CA ASP A 111 -3.40 4.46 -10.56
C ASP A 111 -4.25 4.32 -11.83
N PRO A 112 -3.90 3.47 -12.81
CA PRO A 112 -4.77 3.23 -13.93
C PRO A 112 -6.00 2.50 -13.37
N MET A 113 -6.99 3.27 -12.90
CA MET A 113 -8.34 2.79 -12.69
C MET A 113 -8.78 2.19 -14.01
N GLN A 114 -8.64 0.88 -14.16
CA GLN A 114 -9.33 0.17 -15.21
C GLN A 114 -10.81 0.47 -14.99
N SER A 115 -11.36 1.28 -15.90
CA SER A 115 -12.76 1.68 -15.90
C SER A 115 -13.59 0.42 -15.70
N LEU A 116 -14.30 0.33 -14.57
CA LEU A 116 -15.26 -0.74 -14.31
C LEU A 116 -16.43 -0.52 -15.28
N VAL A 117 -16.31 -1.03 -16.50
CA VAL A 117 -17.44 -1.15 -17.41
C VAL A 117 -18.29 -2.30 -16.88
N LEU A 118 -19.34 -1.96 -16.13
CA LEU A 118 -20.42 -2.89 -15.84
C LEU A 118 -21.11 -3.17 -17.19
N LEU A 119 -20.84 -4.34 -17.75
CA LEU A 119 -21.68 -4.92 -18.79
C LEU A 119 -22.92 -5.50 -18.07
N ASP A 120 -24.06 -4.90 -18.38
CA ASP A 120 -25.41 -5.36 -18.01
C ASP A 120 -25.77 -6.66 -18.75
#